data_AF-F7QMF6-F1
#
_entry.id   AF-F7QMF6-F1
#
_cell.length_a   1.000
_cell.length_b   1.000
_cell.length_c   1.000
_cell.angle_alpha   90.00
_cell.angle_beta   90.00
_cell.angle_gamma   90.00
#
_symmetry.space_group_name_H-M   'P 1'
#
loop_
_entity.id
_entity.type
_entity.pdbx_description
1 polymer ?
#
loop_
_entity_poly.entity_id
_entity_poly.type
_entity_poly.pdbx_seq_one_letter_code
_entity_poly.pdbx_strand_id
1 'polypeptide(L)'
;MDEKAPITIEAVDIGQILKTLPHRYPMLLIDRVIDIRKDFSGIGIKNVSANEPVFQGHFPNRPIYPGVLMIEGMAQTAGVIGMLSTETDRPTAVYFLTIDKCKFRKPTGPGNIIEYHMRLVTRRRDMWWFHGDAKVNGEIVAQADVGAMLAD
;
A
#
# COMPACT_ATOMS: atom_id res chain seq x y z
N MET A 1 0.34 -7.87 18.34
CA MET A 1 0.27 -8.54 17.03
C MET A 1 1.68 -8.97 16.72
N ASP A 2 1.89 -10.25 16.42
CA ASP A 2 3.20 -10.90 16.46
C ASP A 2 3.79 -10.94 15.05
N GLU A 3 4.93 -10.25 14.83
CA GLU A 3 5.70 -10.32 13.57
C GLU A 3 6.14 -11.76 13.23
N LYS A 4 6.02 -12.69 14.18
CA LYS A 4 6.31 -14.13 14.03
C LYS A 4 5.11 -14.98 13.61
N ALA A 5 3.90 -14.43 13.46
CA ALA A 5 2.75 -15.18 12.97
C ALA A 5 3.05 -15.75 11.58
N PRO A 6 2.69 -16.99 11.22
CA PRO A 6 3.09 -17.56 9.93
C PRO A 6 2.58 -16.74 8.72
N ILE A 7 3.36 -16.73 7.64
CA ILE A 7 2.89 -16.22 6.35
C ILE A 7 1.77 -17.12 5.88
N THR A 8 0.60 -16.54 5.60
CA THR A 8 -0.57 -17.27 5.11
C THR A 8 -0.70 -17.16 3.59
N ILE A 9 -0.18 -16.08 3.00
CA ILE A 9 -0.12 -15.89 1.55
C ILE A 9 1.26 -15.33 1.22
N GLU A 10 2.04 -16.11 0.46
CA GLU A 10 3.40 -15.74 0.05
C GLU A 10 3.41 -14.55 -0.91
N ALA A 11 2.52 -14.56 -1.92
CA ALA A 11 2.45 -13.50 -2.89
C ALA A 11 1.05 -13.35 -3.52
N VAL A 12 0.70 -12.11 -3.81
CA VAL A 12 -0.48 -11.67 -4.58
C VAL A 12 0.04 -10.87 -5.76
N ASP A 13 -0.08 -11.43 -6.96
CA ASP A 13 0.37 -10.79 -8.20
C ASP A 13 -0.63 -9.75 -8.73
N ILE A 14 -0.24 -9.05 -9.80
CA ILE A 14 -1.07 -8.02 -10.43
C ILE A 14 -2.43 -8.55 -10.91
N GLY A 15 -2.50 -9.80 -11.37
CA GLY A 15 -3.73 -10.42 -11.85
C GLY A 15 -4.74 -10.60 -10.72
N GLN A 16 -4.27 -10.99 -9.53
CA GLN A 16 -5.10 -11.08 -8.34
C GLN A 16 -5.42 -9.69 -7.76
N ILE A 17 -4.46 -8.77 -7.73
CA ILE A 17 -4.69 -7.38 -7.27
C ILE A 17 -5.82 -6.72 -8.08
N LEU A 18 -5.85 -6.89 -9.41
CA LEU A 18 -6.89 -6.33 -10.26
C LEU A 18 -8.31 -6.88 -9.98
N LYS A 19 -8.41 -8.09 -9.43
CA LYS A 19 -9.68 -8.68 -8.97
C LYS A 19 -10.06 -8.19 -7.57
N THR A 20 -9.06 -7.95 -6.72
CA THR A 20 -9.24 -7.53 -5.33
C THR A 20 -9.54 -6.03 -5.20
N LEU A 21 -8.85 -5.18 -5.97
CA LEU A 21 -8.98 -3.73 -5.90
C LEU A 21 -9.71 -3.15 -7.11
N PRO A 22 -10.52 -2.10 -6.93
CA PRO A 22 -11.17 -1.39 -8.04
C PRO A 22 -10.22 -0.45 -8.80
N HIS A 23 -9.06 -0.10 -8.22
CA HIS A 23 -8.09 0.83 -8.80
C HIS A 23 -7.58 0.37 -10.16
N ARG A 24 -7.43 1.31 -11.10
CA ARG A 24 -6.91 1.09 -12.46
C ARG A 24 -5.93 2.19 -12.82
N TYR A 25 -5.22 2.03 -13.93
CA TYR A 25 -4.33 3.07 -14.46
C TYR A 25 -5.05 4.43 -14.55
N PRO A 26 -4.41 5.55 -14.14
CA PRO A 26 -3.04 5.68 -13.62
C PRO A 26 -2.94 5.61 -12.07
N MET A 27 -3.98 5.11 -11.38
CA MET A 27 -4.12 5.14 -9.92
C MET A 27 -4.03 3.77 -9.23
N LEU A 28 -3.62 2.72 -9.93
CA LEU A 28 -3.19 1.47 -9.28
C LEU A 28 -1.68 1.58 -9.02
N LEU A 29 -1.29 1.67 -7.74
CA LEU A 29 0.04 2.10 -7.30
C LEU A 29 0.81 1.02 -6.53
N ILE A 30 0.38 -0.23 -6.68
CA ILE A 30 1.07 -1.43 -6.20
C ILE A 30 1.10 -2.47 -7.32
N ASP A 31 2.24 -3.15 -7.46
CA ASP A 31 2.48 -4.17 -8.48
C ASP A 31 2.34 -5.60 -7.92
N ARG A 32 2.56 -5.75 -6.61
CA ARG A 32 2.53 -7.03 -5.89
C ARG A 32 2.30 -6.79 -4.40
N VAL A 33 1.74 -7.76 -3.69
CA VAL A 33 1.80 -7.82 -2.22
C VAL A 33 2.41 -9.16 -1.82
N ILE A 34 3.34 -9.16 -0.86
CA ILE A 34 4.03 -10.36 -0.37
C ILE A 34 3.93 -10.47 1.15
N ASP A 35 4.30 -11.64 1.68
CA ASP A 35 4.45 -11.91 3.11
C ASP A 35 3.19 -11.54 3.94
N ILE A 36 2.00 -11.84 3.42
CA ILE A 36 0.75 -11.53 4.11
C ILE A 36 0.56 -12.52 5.25
N ARG A 37 0.34 -11.99 6.47
CA ARG A 37 0.07 -12.75 7.69
C ARG A 37 -1.37 -12.45 8.15
N LYS A 38 -2.33 -13.23 7.63
CA LYS A 38 -3.78 -13.03 7.84
C LYS A 38 -4.21 -11.58 7.54
N ASP A 39 -4.94 -10.94 8.45
CA ASP A 39 -5.40 -9.55 8.39
C ASP A 39 -4.44 -8.56 9.07
N PHE A 40 -3.30 -9.03 9.59
CA PHE A 40 -2.45 -8.24 10.49
C PHE A 40 -1.31 -7.50 9.78
N SER A 41 -0.76 -8.04 8.69
CA SER A 41 0.38 -7.42 8.02
C SER A 41 0.60 -7.95 6.61
N GLY A 42 1.34 -7.20 5.81
CA GLY A 42 1.84 -7.59 4.50
C GLY A 42 2.72 -6.50 3.91
N ILE A 43 3.44 -6.83 2.84
CA ILE A 43 4.39 -5.90 2.19
C ILE A 43 3.92 -5.64 0.77
N GLY A 44 3.47 -4.42 0.50
CA GLY A 44 3.16 -3.97 -0.85
C GLY A 44 4.44 -3.60 -1.61
N ILE A 45 4.50 -3.90 -2.90
CA ILE A 45 5.65 -3.60 -3.74
C ILE A 45 5.21 -2.63 -4.84
N LYS A 46 5.97 -1.55 -5.00
CA LYS A 46 5.81 -0.59 -6.10
C LYS A 46 7.16 -0.36 -6.77
N ASN A 47 7.26 -0.75 -8.04
CA ASN A 47 8.36 -0.42 -8.92
C ASN A 47 8.18 1.00 -9.44
N VAL A 48 9.18 1.84 -9.21
CA VAL A 48 9.16 3.23 -9.69
C VAL A 48 9.92 3.32 -11.01
N SER A 49 9.25 3.74 -12.06
CA SER A 49 9.80 3.81 -13.42
C SER A 49 9.69 5.23 -13.98
N ALA A 50 10.71 5.66 -14.73
CA ALA A 50 10.68 6.93 -15.43
C ALA A 50 9.53 7.03 -16.46
N ASN A 51 8.94 5.89 -16.84
CA ASN A 51 7.82 5.80 -17.78
C ASN A 51 6.43 5.99 -17.13
N GLU A 52 6.35 6.49 -15.90
CA GLU A 52 5.09 6.77 -15.23
C GLU A 52 4.59 8.21 -15.53
N PRO A 53 3.26 8.40 -15.72
CA PRO A 53 2.70 9.71 -16.10
C PRO A 53 2.99 10.82 -15.09
N VAL A 54 3.14 10.46 -13.81
CA VAL A 54 3.41 11.40 -12.71
C VAL A 54 4.70 12.20 -12.91
N PHE A 55 5.71 11.62 -13.54
CA PHE A 55 7.01 12.26 -13.73
C PHE A 55 7.02 13.37 -14.79
N GLN A 56 5.96 13.46 -15.62
CA GLN A 56 5.79 14.61 -16.52
C GLN A 56 5.59 15.92 -15.72
N GLY A 57 4.98 15.83 -14.54
CA GLY A 57 4.66 16.98 -13.69
C GLY A 57 5.46 17.07 -12.40
N HIS A 58 6.10 15.99 -11.93
CA HIS A 58 6.70 15.95 -10.60
C HIS A 58 8.14 15.42 -10.59
N PHE A 59 9.13 16.20 -11.00
CA PHE A 59 9.06 17.51 -11.64
C PHE A 59 9.82 17.47 -12.97
N PRO A 60 9.55 18.38 -13.91
CA PRO A 60 10.39 18.53 -15.10
C PRO A 60 11.88 18.62 -14.72
N ASN A 61 12.72 17.79 -15.36
CA ASN A 61 14.16 17.66 -15.12
C ASN A 61 14.58 17.15 -13.72
N ARG A 62 13.63 16.80 -12.84
CA ARG A 62 13.91 16.26 -11.51
C ARG A 62 12.80 15.29 -11.09
N PRO A 63 12.80 14.04 -11.61
CA PRO A 63 11.74 13.08 -11.35
C PRO A 63 11.78 12.63 -9.87
N ILE A 64 10.73 12.95 -9.13
CA ILE A 64 10.54 12.57 -7.72
C ILE A 64 9.17 11.90 -7.62
N TYR A 65 9.10 10.69 -7.08
CA TYR A 65 7.83 10.02 -6.87
C TYR A 65 7.07 10.79 -5.76
N PRO A 66 5.84 11.28 -5.99
CA PRO A 66 5.17 12.10 -5.00
C PRO A 66 4.90 11.33 -3.72
N GLY A 67 5.20 11.95 -2.58
CA GLY A 67 4.98 11.33 -1.27
C GLY A 67 3.52 10.91 -1.06
N VAL A 68 2.56 11.70 -1.54
CA VAL A 68 1.13 11.36 -1.48
C VAL A 68 0.78 10.06 -2.21
N LEU A 69 1.48 9.72 -3.29
CA LEU A 69 1.29 8.45 -3.99
C LEU A 69 1.90 7.27 -3.23
N MET A 70 2.88 7.50 -2.36
CA MET A 70 3.36 6.47 -1.42
C MET A 70 2.31 6.19 -0.35
N ILE A 71 1.64 7.23 0.15
CA ILE A 71 0.56 7.05 1.13
C ILE A 71 -0.59 6.28 0.48
N GLU A 72 -0.99 6.64 -0.74
CA GLU A 72 -1.97 5.87 -1.52
C GLU A 72 -1.53 4.42 -1.75
N GLY A 73 -0.24 4.17 -2.04
CA GLY A 73 0.30 2.81 -2.16
C GLY A 73 0.22 1.99 -0.87
N MET A 74 0.52 2.60 0.29
CA MET A 74 0.30 1.97 1.61
C MET A 74 -1.18 1.62 1.80
N ALA A 75 -2.03 2.56 1.42
CA ALA A 75 -3.47 2.47 1.48
C ALA A 75 -3.97 1.25 0.68
N GLN A 76 -3.61 1.16 -0.60
CA GLN A 76 -3.96 0.04 -1.48
C GLN A 76 -3.42 -1.30 -0.97
N THR A 77 -2.22 -1.31 -0.40
CA THR A 77 -1.65 -2.50 0.24
C THR A 77 -2.52 -2.98 1.40
N ALA A 78 -2.94 -2.07 2.29
CA ALA A 78 -3.86 -2.38 3.38
C ALA A 78 -5.22 -2.88 2.85
N GLY A 79 -5.71 -2.31 1.74
CA GLY A 79 -6.91 -2.79 1.05
C GLY A 79 -6.82 -4.24 0.58
N VAL A 80 -5.68 -4.64 -0.01
CA VAL A 80 -5.45 -6.04 -0.41
C VAL A 80 -5.42 -6.97 0.81
N ILE A 81 -4.68 -6.60 1.86
CA ILE A 81 -4.61 -7.39 3.10
C ILE A 81 -6.02 -7.56 3.71
N GLY A 82 -6.79 -6.47 3.78
CA GLY A 82 -8.14 -6.49 4.32
C GLY A 82 -9.09 -7.36 3.51
N MET A 83 -9.17 -7.15 2.20
CA MET A 83 -10.08 -7.89 1.32
C MET A 83 -9.77 -9.38 1.24
N LEU A 84 -8.50 -9.79 1.28
CA LEU A 84 -8.14 -11.22 1.27
C LEU A 84 -8.41 -11.93 2.61
N SER A 85 -8.65 -11.16 3.67
CA SER A 85 -8.97 -11.70 4.98
C SER A 85 -10.48 -11.74 5.28
N THR A 86 -11.31 -11.18 4.41
CA THR A 86 -12.77 -11.26 4.49
C THR A 86 -13.29 -12.32 3.52
N GLU A 87 -14.30 -13.09 3.93
CA GLU A 87 -14.94 -14.11 3.07
C GLU A 87 -16.02 -13.50 2.14
N THR A 88 -15.90 -12.22 1.78
CA THR A 88 -16.90 -11.53 0.96
C THR A 88 -16.57 -11.64 -0.52
N ASP A 89 -17.52 -12.17 -1.30
CA ASP A 89 -17.45 -12.29 -2.76
C ASP A 89 -17.75 -10.96 -3.50
N ARG A 90 -18.06 -9.88 -2.77
CA ARG A 90 -18.41 -8.59 -3.40
C ARG A 90 -17.18 -7.69 -3.53
N PRO A 91 -16.99 -7.03 -4.68
CA PRO A 91 -16.00 -5.96 -4.79
C PRO A 91 -16.45 -4.81 -3.89
N THR A 92 -15.85 -4.71 -2.71
CA THR A 92 -16.12 -3.63 -1.76
C THR A 92 -15.11 -2.51 -2.00
N ALA A 93 -15.57 -1.28 -2.15
CA ALA A 93 -14.66 -0.16 -2.26
C ALA A 93 -13.98 0.09 -0.91
N VAL A 94 -12.66 0.22 -0.93
CA VAL A 94 -11.88 0.58 0.25
C VAL A 94 -11.74 2.11 0.26
N TYR A 95 -12.40 2.77 1.22
CA TYR A 95 -12.30 4.21 1.39
C TYR A 95 -11.28 4.57 2.47
N PHE A 96 -10.33 5.42 2.13
CA PHE A 96 -9.41 6.01 3.10
C PHE A 96 -10.06 7.21 3.78
N LEU A 97 -10.16 7.12 5.11
CA LEU A 97 -10.86 8.13 5.92
C LEU A 97 -9.90 8.98 6.75
N THR A 98 -8.77 8.41 7.16
CA THR A 98 -7.82 9.10 8.04
C THR A 98 -6.38 8.82 7.63
N ILE A 99 -5.56 9.85 7.69
CA ILE A 99 -4.10 9.76 7.57
C ILE A 99 -3.55 10.52 8.78
N ASP A 100 -2.78 9.84 9.63
CA ASP A 100 -2.17 10.42 10.82
C ASP A 100 -0.66 10.12 10.86
N LYS A 101 0.09 10.94 11.60
CA LYS A 101 1.54 10.80 11.84
C LYS A 101 2.38 10.64 10.57
N CYS A 102 1.91 11.19 9.46
CA CYS A 102 2.58 11.12 8.17
C CYS A 102 3.92 11.86 8.20
N LYS A 103 5.00 11.22 7.75
CA LYS A 103 6.33 11.82 7.61
C LYS A 103 6.98 11.37 6.31
N PHE A 104 7.51 12.31 5.55
CA PHE A 104 8.37 12.06 4.39
C PHE A 104 9.83 12.37 4.77
N ARG A 105 10.73 11.41 4.55
CA ARG A 105 12.11 11.46 5.05
C ARG A 105 13.12 11.67 3.94
N LYS A 106 12.96 10.97 2.81
CA LYS A 106 13.90 11.01 1.68
C LYS A 106 13.12 10.98 0.35
N PRO A 107 13.59 11.68 -0.69
CA PRO A 107 12.99 11.58 -2.02
C PRO A 107 13.21 10.17 -2.58
N THR A 108 12.25 9.71 -3.39
CA THR A 108 12.32 8.46 -4.15
C THR A 108 12.08 8.78 -5.61
N GLY A 109 12.61 8.00 -6.54
CA GLY A 109 12.47 8.25 -7.97
C GLY A 109 12.63 6.99 -8.82
N PRO A 110 12.72 7.17 -10.15
CA PRO A 110 12.91 6.07 -11.09
C PRO A 110 14.04 5.12 -10.70
N GLY A 111 13.81 3.82 -10.83
CA GLY A 111 14.74 2.75 -10.47
C GLY A 111 14.64 2.28 -9.02
N ASN A 112 13.89 2.97 -8.15
CA ASN A 112 13.63 2.48 -6.81
C ASN A 112 12.51 1.45 -6.79
N ILE A 113 12.65 0.47 -5.89
CA ILE A 113 11.56 -0.42 -5.46
C ILE A 113 11.13 0.09 -4.09
N ILE A 114 9.86 0.51 -3.98
CA ILE A 114 9.27 0.89 -2.71
C ILE A 114 8.56 -0.33 -2.13
N GLU A 115 8.91 -0.66 -0.90
CA GLU A 115 8.23 -1.66 -0.09
C GLU A 115 7.34 -0.96 0.93
N TYR A 116 6.03 -1.18 0.90
CA TYR A 116 5.07 -0.69 1.88
C TYR A 116 4.87 -1.74 2.96
N HIS A 117 5.62 -1.64 4.06
CA HIS A 117 5.53 -2.54 5.20
C HIS A 117 4.35 -2.16 6.07
N MET A 118 3.24 -2.88 5.92
CA MET A 118 1.98 -2.58 6.61
C MET A 118 1.78 -3.48 7.82
N ARG A 119 1.37 -2.89 8.95
CA ARG A 119 0.96 -3.61 10.16
C ARG A 119 -0.32 -3.04 10.75
N LEU A 120 -1.27 -3.89 11.08
CA LEU A 120 -2.52 -3.51 11.71
C LEU A 120 -2.21 -2.92 13.09
N VAL A 121 -2.75 -1.73 13.35
CA VAL A 121 -2.68 -1.05 14.65
C VAL A 121 -3.91 -1.43 15.45
N THR A 122 -5.09 -1.28 14.85
CA THR A 122 -6.35 -1.63 15.48
C THR A 122 -7.44 -1.82 14.45
N ARG A 123 -8.49 -2.54 14.84
CA ARG A 123 -9.71 -2.74 14.06
C ARG A 123 -10.90 -2.46 14.97
N ARG A 124 -11.86 -1.67 14.48
CA ARG A 124 -13.12 -1.40 15.19
C ARG A 124 -14.27 -1.41 14.19
N ARG A 125 -15.20 -2.35 14.36
CA ARG A 125 -16.29 -2.59 13.39
C ARG A 125 -15.71 -2.79 11.99
N ASP A 126 -16.15 -1.98 11.03
CA ASP A 126 -15.75 -2.03 9.62
C ASP A 126 -14.53 -1.15 9.31
N MET A 127 -13.92 -0.53 10.33
CA MET A 127 -12.79 0.37 10.20
C MET A 127 -11.48 -0.24 10.72
N TRP A 128 -10.44 -0.12 9.91
CA TRP A 128 -9.15 -0.75 10.08
C TRP A 128 -8.07 0.31 10.00
N TRP A 129 -7.16 0.33 10.97
CA TRP A 129 -6.01 1.23 10.94
C TRP A 129 -4.74 0.43 10.80
N PHE A 130 -3.95 0.77 9.81
CA PHE A 130 -2.63 0.22 9.60
C PHE A 130 -1.58 1.30 9.80
N HIS A 131 -0.44 0.91 10.38
CA HIS A 131 0.78 1.68 10.26
C HIS A 131 1.56 1.17 9.05
N GLY A 132 2.02 2.08 8.22
CA GLY A 132 2.85 1.79 7.06
C GLY A 132 4.22 2.44 7.16
N ASP A 133 5.27 1.65 6.92
CA ASP A 133 6.62 2.13 6.65
C ASP A 133 6.96 1.87 5.17
N ALA A 134 7.11 2.94 4.38
CA ALA A 134 7.61 2.83 3.01
C ALA A 134 9.14 2.78 3.05
N LYS A 135 9.73 1.73 2.50
CA LYS A 135 11.17 1.50 2.49
C LYS A 135 11.73 1.40 1.08
N VAL A 136 12.94 1.90 0.89
CA VAL A 136 13.76 1.69 -0.31
C VAL A 136 15.12 1.21 0.17
N ASN A 137 15.58 0.06 -0.31
CA ASN A 137 16.84 -0.57 0.13
C ASN A 137 16.94 -0.70 1.67
N GLY A 138 15.83 -1.04 2.32
CA GLY A 138 15.73 -1.19 3.78
C GLY A 138 15.63 0.12 4.58
N GLU A 139 15.78 1.29 3.96
CA GLU A 139 15.66 2.58 4.63
C GLU A 139 14.24 3.16 4.53
N ILE A 140 13.71 3.69 5.62
CA ILE A 140 12.38 4.33 5.65
C ILE A 140 12.43 5.68 4.90
N VAL A 141 11.67 5.78 3.80
CA VAL A 141 11.52 6.99 2.99
C VAL A 141 10.24 7.75 3.31
N ALA A 142 9.19 7.06 3.75
CA ALA A 142 7.95 7.65 4.26
C ALA A 142 7.28 6.73 5.29
N GLN A 143 6.41 7.28 6.14
CA GLN A 143 5.62 6.52 7.11
C GLN A 143 4.29 7.22 7.38
N ALA A 144 3.24 6.48 7.70
CA ALA A 144 1.94 7.01 8.12
C ALA A 144 1.07 5.96 8.83
N ASP A 145 0.14 6.42 9.66
CA ASP A 145 -1.01 5.63 10.11
C ASP A 145 -2.18 5.89 9.13
N VAL A 146 -2.68 4.86 8.45
CA VAL A 146 -3.76 4.95 7.46
C VAL A 146 -4.99 4.20 7.97
N GLY A 147 -6.13 4.90 8.02
CA GLY A 147 -7.43 4.34 8.39
C GLY A 147 -8.30 4.11 7.16
N ALA A 148 -8.79 2.89 7.01
CA ALA A 148 -9.62 2.46 5.90
C ALA A 148 -10.96 1.89 6.37
N MET A 149 -12.00 2.06 5.56
CA MET A 149 -13.32 1.47 5.74
C MET A 149 -13.68 0.69 4.48
N LEU A 150 -14.19 -0.53 4.69
CA LEU A 150 -14.88 -1.27 3.64
C LEU A 150 -16.29 -0.69 3.51
N ALA A 151 -16.65 -0.15 2.34
CA ALA A 151 -18.01 0.31 2.07
C ALA A 151 -18.57 -0.34 0.81
N ASP A 152 -19.85 -0.73 0.92
CA ASP A 152 -20.66 -1.37 -0.13
C ASP A 152 -20.85 -0.50 -1.37
#